data_AF-A0A1F8BMR9-F1
#
_entry.id   AF-A0A1F8BMR9-F1
#
_cell.length_a   1.000
_cell.length_b   1.000
_cell.length_c   1.000
_cell.angle_alpha   90.00
_cell.angle_beta   90.00
_cell.angle_gamma   90.00
#
_symmetry.space_group_name_H-M   'P 1'
#
loop_
_entity.id
_entity.type
_entity.pdbx_description
1 polymer ?
#
loop_
_entity_poly.entity_id
_entity_poly.type
_entity_poly.pdbx_seq_one_letter_code
_entity_poly.pdbx_strand_id
1 'polypeptide(L)'
;MEVVKGLPPELLSFLRFSAIAGLLATTTLLMNFNHKAFSNFFGYRSKSLWWLFLVFSVLPLLLFLFVFNFLFGRLDLEKYGRLVLRVFGSRGLNEY
;
A
#
# COMPACT_ATOMS: atom_id res chain seq x y z
N MET A 1 -8.07 -2.33 21.24
CA MET A 1 -7.51 -3.15 20.14
C MET A 1 -7.26 -4.55 20.70
N GLU A 2 -8.29 -5.41 20.75
CA GLU A 2 -8.27 -6.68 21.51
C GLU A 2 -8.12 -7.94 20.65
N VAL A 3 -8.14 -7.82 19.32
CA VAL A 3 -8.21 -8.98 18.41
C VAL A 3 -6.91 -9.81 18.35
N VAL A 4 -5.77 -9.27 18.81
CA VAL A 4 -4.46 -9.92 18.67
C VAL A 4 -4.09 -10.81 19.88
N LYS A 5 -4.82 -10.75 20.99
CA LYS A 5 -4.45 -11.47 22.23
C LYS A 5 -4.79 -12.98 22.24
N GLY A 6 -5.47 -13.50 21.23
CA GLY A 6 -5.96 -14.90 21.21
C GLY A 6 -5.41 -15.79 20.09
N LEU A 7 -4.53 -15.29 19.22
CA LEU A 7 -4.03 -16.08 18.10
C LEU A 7 -2.73 -16.82 18.47
N PRO A 8 -2.61 -18.13 18.15
CA PRO A 8 -1.37 -18.87 18.34
C PRO A 8 -0.21 -18.22 17.58
N PRO A 9 1.02 -18.21 18.13
CA PRO A 9 2.18 -17.60 17.49
C PRO A 9 2.49 -18.23 16.12
N GLU A 10 2.20 -19.52 15.91
CA GLU A 10 2.35 -20.19 14.61
C GLU A 10 1.36 -19.67 13.57
N LEU A 11 0.14 -19.33 14.00
CA LEU A 11 -0.90 -18.81 13.12
C LEU A 11 -0.59 -17.36 12.71
N LEU A 12 -0.06 -16.57 13.64
CA LEU A 12 0.40 -15.21 13.37
C LEU A 12 1.60 -15.20 12.40
N SER A 13 2.55 -16.12 12.56
CA SER A 13 3.71 -16.22 11.65
C SER A 13 3.30 -16.70 10.26
N PHE A 14 2.39 -17.66 10.17
CA PHE A 14 1.80 -18.10 8.91
C PHE A 14 1.09 -16.96 8.19
N LEU A 15 0.21 -16.21 8.87
CA LEU A 15 -0.51 -15.07 8.28
C LEU A 15 0.45 -14.00 7.73
N ARG A 16 1.53 -13.70 8.48
CA ARG A 16 2.57 -12.77 8.02
C ARG A 16 3.29 -13.28 6.77
N PHE A 17 3.67 -14.55 6.77
CA PHE A 17 4.34 -15.17 5.62
C PHE A 17 3.43 -15.20 4.40
N SER A 18 2.17 -15.64 4.55
CA SER A 18 1.18 -15.67 3.48
C SER A 18 0.89 -14.28 2.92
N ALA A 19 0.84 -13.24 3.76
CA ALA A 19 0.67 -11.88 3.30
C ALA A 19 1.87 -11.38 2.48
N ILE A 20 3.11 -11.71 2.88
CA ILE A 20 4.32 -11.36 2.12
C ILE A 20 4.37 -12.12 0.80
N ALA A 21 4.10 -13.43 0.82
CA ALA A 21 4.08 -14.25 -0.39
C ALA A 21 2.98 -13.79 -1.37
N GLY A 22 1.79 -13.48 -0.85
CA GLY A 22 0.69 -12.89 -1.59
C GLY A 22 1.07 -11.54 -2.21
N LEU A 23 1.71 -10.66 -1.44
CA LEU A 23 2.22 -9.38 -1.96
C LEU A 23 3.18 -9.60 -3.14
N LEU A 24 4.17 -10.48 -2.98
CA LEU A 24 5.17 -10.74 -4.02
C LEU A 24 4.53 -11.31 -5.29
N ALA A 25 3.61 -12.26 -5.14
CA ALA A 25 2.88 -12.85 -6.26
C ALA A 25 2.02 -11.80 -6.98
N THR A 26 1.21 -11.05 -6.23
CA THR A 26 0.34 -9.99 -6.79
C THR A 26 1.16 -8.88 -7.43
N THR A 27 2.27 -8.46 -6.82
CA THR A 27 3.17 -7.43 -7.39
C THR A 27 3.77 -7.91 -8.70
N THR A 28 4.26 -9.14 -8.74
CA THR A 28 4.86 -9.72 -9.95
C THR A 28 3.82 -9.81 -11.09
N LEU A 29 2.61 -10.25 -10.76
CA LEU A 29 1.50 -10.32 -11.72
C LEU A 29 1.08 -8.94 -12.21
N LEU A 30 0.93 -7.97 -11.31
CA LEU A 30 0.60 -6.58 -11.65
C LEU A 30 1.68 -5.98 -12.54
N MET A 31 2.95 -6.18 -12.22
CA MET A 31 4.06 -5.61 -12.97
C MET A 31 4.13 -6.22 -14.38
N ASN A 32 3.93 -7.53 -14.51
CA ASN A 32 3.91 -8.21 -15.81
C ASN A 32 2.67 -7.81 -16.64
N PHE A 33 1.50 -7.77 -16.01
CA PHE A 33 0.24 -7.37 -16.65
C PHE A 33 0.29 -5.91 -17.11
N ASN A 34 0.71 -5.00 -16.22
CA ASN A 34 0.87 -3.59 -16.52
C ASN A 34 1.92 -3.39 -17.62
N HIS A 35 3.03 -4.13 -17.64
CA HIS A 35 4.06 -3.97 -18.67
C HIS A 35 3.53 -4.36 -20.05
N LYS A 36 2.81 -5.48 -20.13
CA LYS A 36 2.19 -5.96 -21.37
C LYS A 36 1.08 -5.02 -21.85
N ALA A 37 0.19 -4.59 -20.95
CA ALA A 37 -0.88 -3.64 -21.27
C ALA A 37 -0.31 -2.29 -21.72
N PHE A 38 0.70 -1.78 -21.01
CA PHE A 38 1.37 -0.52 -21.29
C PHE A 38 2.11 -0.55 -22.64
N SER A 39 2.86 -1.63 -22.92
CA SER A 39 3.49 -1.87 -24.22
C SER A 39 2.46 -1.88 -25.35
N ASN A 40 1.35 -2.60 -25.18
CA ASN A 40 0.32 -2.72 -26.21
C ASN A 40 -0.46 -1.41 -26.44
N PHE A 41 -0.72 -0.64 -25.39
CA PHE A 41 -1.51 0.59 -25.47
C PHE A 41 -0.69 1.78 -25.99
N PHE A 42 0.57 1.90 -25.59
CA PHE A 42 1.42 3.05 -25.93
C PHE A 42 2.41 2.78 -27.07
N GLY A 43 2.60 1.53 -27.49
CA GLY A 43 3.43 1.15 -28.63
C GLY A 43 4.81 1.84 -28.61
N TYR A 44 5.12 2.61 -29.64
CA TYR A 44 6.38 3.36 -29.76
C TYR A 44 6.61 4.40 -28.63
N ARG A 45 5.55 4.93 -28.01
CA ARG A 45 5.67 5.89 -26.90
C ARG A 45 5.90 5.21 -25.55
N SER A 46 5.84 3.88 -25.48
CA SER A 46 6.12 3.10 -24.26
C SER A 46 7.44 3.51 -23.60
N LYS A 47 8.52 3.63 -24.38
CA LYS A 47 9.84 4.04 -23.85
C LYS A 47 9.87 5.47 -23.29
N SER A 48 9.00 6.36 -23.74
CA SER A 48 8.92 7.74 -23.23
C SER A 48 8.04 7.83 -21.98
N LEU A 49 6.97 7.04 -21.92
CA LEU A 49 5.96 7.08 -20.86
C LEU A 49 6.22 6.05 -19.73
N TRP A 50 7.33 5.33 -19.74
CA TRP A 50 7.65 4.25 -18.79
C TRP A 50 7.56 4.68 -17.32
N TRP A 51 7.76 5.96 -17.02
CA TRP A 51 7.56 6.55 -15.71
C TRP A 51 6.12 6.42 -15.20
N LEU A 52 5.11 6.53 -16.08
CA LEU A 52 3.71 6.29 -15.71
C LEU A 52 3.51 4.84 -15.27
N PHE A 53 4.09 3.89 -16.00
CA PHE A 53 4.07 2.48 -15.61
C PHE A 53 4.68 2.25 -14.22
N LEU A 54 5.80 2.92 -13.92
CA LEU A 54 6.41 2.89 -12.59
C LEU A 54 5.47 3.42 -11.51
N VAL A 55 4.85 4.59 -11.73
CA VAL A 55 3.94 5.20 -10.76
C VAL A 55 2.73 4.27 -10.50
N PHE A 56 2.11 3.74 -11.54
CA PHE A 56 0.98 2.83 -11.41
C PHE A 56 1.36 1.48 -10.77
N SER A 57 2.62 1.07 -10.85
CA SER A 57 3.09 -0.17 -10.23
C SER A 57 3.53 0.03 -8.77
N VAL A 58 4.03 1.21 -8.41
CA VAL A 58 4.49 1.53 -7.05
C VAL A 58 3.32 1.93 -6.14
N LEU A 59 2.31 2.63 -6.65
CA LEU A 59 1.17 3.09 -5.85
C LEU A 59 0.42 1.95 -5.12
N PRO A 60 0.08 0.82 -5.77
CA PRO A 60 -0.58 -0.31 -5.12
C PRO A 60 0.31 -0.94 -4.04
N LEU A 61 1.62 -0.94 -4.26
CA LEU A 61 2.60 -1.51 -3.34
C LEU A 61 2.70 -0.67 -2.06
N LEU A 62 2.73 0.66 -2.19
CA LEU A 62 2.68 1.58 -1.05
C LEU A 62 1.37 1.44 -0.27
N LEU A 63 0.25 1.30 -0.97
CA LEU A 63 -1.06 1.13 -0.34
C LEU A 63 -1.14 -0.20 0.42
N PHE A 64 -0.60 -1.29 -0.15
CA PHE A 64 -0.48 -2.56 0.55
C PHE A 64 0.41 -2.45 1.79
N LEU A 65 1.60 -1.84 1.68
CA LEU A 65 2.51 -1.68 2.82
C LEU A 65 1.86 -0.86 3.94
N PHE A 66 1.07 0.16 3.60
CA PHE A 66 0.29 0.92 4.56
C PHE A 66 -0.74 0.04 5.28
N VAL A 67 -1.53 -0.74 4.55
CA VAL A 67 -2.52 -1.67 5.13
C VAL A 67 -1.85 -2.78 5.96
N PHE A 68 -0.73 -3.33 5.48
CA PHE A 68 0.02 -4.35 6.19
C PHE A 68 0.60 -3.82 7.51
N ASN A 69 1.20 -2.63 7.48
CA ASN A 69 1.68 -1.96 8.68
C ASN A 69 0.52 -1.58 9.62
N PHE A 70 -0.68 -1.33 9.09
CA PHE A 70 -1.88 -1.06 9.88
C PHE A 70 -2.40 -2.31 10.58
N LEU A 71 -2.42 -3.45 9.89
CA LEU A 71 -2.94 -4.71 10.42
C LEU A 71 -1.95 -5.41 11.36
N PHE A 72 -0.66 -5.36 11.05
CA PHE A 72 0.38 -6.15 11.73
C PHE A 72 1.45 -5.32 12.44
N GLY A 73 1.53 -4.02 12.16
CA GLY A 73 2.46 -3.09 12.80
C GLY A 73 1.85 -2.38 14.01
N ARG A 74 2.69 -1.67 14.77
CA ARG A 74 2.26 -0.78 15.85
C ARG A 74 1.91 0.61 15.29
N LEU A 75 1.04 0.68 14.29
CA LEU A 75 0.60 1.98 13.79
C LEU A 75 -0.34 2.62 14.81
N ASP A 76 0.19 3.64 15.49
CA ASP A 76 -0.55 4.44 16.46
C ASP A 76 -1.52 5.37 15.70
N LEU A 77 -2.73 4.88 15.51
CA LEU A 77 -3.83 5.53 14.79
C LEU A 77 -4.07 6.97 15.23
N GLU A 78 -3.89 7.29 16.52
CA GLU A 78 -4.03 8.65 17.00
C GLU A 78 -2.97 9.59 16.42
N LYS A 79 -1.73 9.11 16.27
CA LYS A 79 -0.61 9.92 15.78
C LYS A 79 -0.78 10.25 14.30
N TYR A 80 -1.21 9.28 13.51
CA TYR A 80 -1.49 9.48 12.08
C TYR A 80 -2.79 10.26 11.85
N GLY A 81 -3.84 10.02 12.65
CA GLY A 81 -5.07 10.81 12.63
C GLY A 81 -4.82 12.29 12.94
N ARG A 82 -4.00 12.60 13.95
CA ARG A 82 -3.58 13.98 14.27
C ARG A 82 -2.77 14.62 13.14
N LEU A 83 -1.91 13.88 12.45
CA LEU A 83 -1.15 14.40 11.30
C LEU A 83 -2.06 14.73 10.11
N VAL A 84 -3.01 13.86 9.79
CA VAL A 84 -4.00 14.11 8.73
C VAL A 84 -4.87 15.31 9.09
N LEU A 85 -5.37 15.38 10.33
CA LEU A 85 -6.12 16.55 10.81
C LEU A 85 -5.28 17.84 10.84
N ARG A 86 -3.97 17.77 11.07
CA ARG A 86 -3.09 18.95 10.99
C ARG A 86 -2.86 19.39 9.55
N VAL A 87 -2.69 18.46 8.62
CA VAL A 87 -2.45 18.79 7.20
C VAL A 87 -3.73 19.26 6.51
N PHE A 88 -4.88 18.64 6.81
CA PHE A 88 -6.15 18.91 6.15
C PHE A 88 -7.13 19.75 6.99
N GLY A 89 -7.06 19.69 8.32
CA GLY A 89 -7.91 20.45 9.24
C GLY A 89 -7.33 21.81 9.68
N SER A 90 -6.04 22.10 9.44
CA SER A 90 -5.44 23.42 9.73
C SER A 90 -5.93 24.55 8.81
N ARG A 91 -6.84 24.29 7.86
CA ARG A 91 -7.47 25.34 7.04
C ARG A 91 -8.84 25.81 7.57
N GLY A 92 -9.34 25.30 8.70
CA GLY A 92 -10.71 25.57 9.14
C GLY A 92 -10.93 25.94 10.61
N LEU A 93 -9.90 26.12 11.43
CA LEU A 93 -10.05 26.43 12.86
C LEU A 93 -9.25 27.66 13.30
N ASN A 94 -9.25 28.70 12.46
CA ASN A 94 -8.67 30.01 12.82
C ASN A 94 -9.68 31.16 12.70
N GLU A 95 -10.97 30.83 12.72
CA GLU A 95 -12.06 31.77 12.91
C GLU A 95 -13.03 31.10 13.86
N TYR A 96 -12.88 31.36 15.17
CA TYR A 96 -13.90 31.48 16.22
C TYR A 96 -13.18 31.63 17.57
#